data_AF-A0AA37T8U6-F1
#
_entry.id   AF-A0AA37T8U6-F1
#
_cell.length_a   1.000
_cell.length_b   1.000
_cell.length_c   1.000
_cell.angle_alpha   90.00
_cell.angle_beta   90.00
_cell.angle_gamma   90.00
#
_symmetry.space_group_name_H-M   'P 1'
#
loop_
_entity.id
_entity.type
_entity.pdbx_description
1 polymer ?
#
loop_
_entity_poly.entity_id
_entity_poly.type
_entity_poly.pdbx_seq_one_letter_code
_entity_poly.pdbx_strand_id
1 'polypeptide(L)'
;MSEFIFARKSHRNKVLKTNWNWVMPDDAVMPDEGWKLHVSANVNNAHQILWQLEDVLFDLDLVFKFIPNKAALAQQNASGTQRGKFLVVYPREIISAFMAVYCIDEKLKKMHIRRSSSPAVPGERAVGDTVIYTRYGGFNNDIVLGPNGNPKKSPRGVISPTWIRDPWNYYQNDGSVNIHKLNTFAKWPKHPAEFHRYG
;
A
#
# COMPACT_ATOMS: atom_id res chain seq x y z
N MET A 1 -20.69 2.05 -15.99
CA MET A 1 -20.27 1.53 -14.66
C MET A 1 -19.85 2.71 -13.81
N SER A 2 -20.17 2.76 -12.51
CA SER A 2 -19.75 3.87 -11.66
C SER A 2 -18.26 3.82 -11.37
N GLU A 3 -17.56 4.90 -11.71
CA GLU A 3 -16.16 5.12 -11.32
C GLU A 3 -16.06 5.38 -9.82
N PHE A 4 -14.96 4.94 -9.22
CA PHE A 4 -14.55 5.42 -7.91
C PHE A 4 -13.82 6.74 -8.07
N ILE A 5 -14.28 7.75 -7.36
CA ILE A 5 -13.75 9.12 -7.39
C ILE A 5 -13.48 9.59 -5.97
N PHE A 6 -12.58 10.54 -5.81
CA PHE A 6 -12.41 11.28 -4.55
C PHE A 6 -13.60 12.20 -4.30
N ALA A 7 -13.92 12.46 -3.04
CA ALA A 7 -14.88 13.48 -2.66
C ALA A 7 -14.26 14.88 -2.79
N ARG A 8 -12.97 15.03 -2.46
CA ARG A 8 -12.22 16.28 -2.65
C ARG A 8 -11.35 16.29 -3.92
N LYS A 9 -11.27 17.45 -4.58
CA LYS A 9 -10.25 17.71 -5.61
C LYS A 9 -8.94 18.08 -4.92
N SER A 10 -7.86 17.35 -5.21
CA SER A 10 -6.51 17.78 -4.85
C SER A 10 -5.87 18.53 -6.01
N HIS A 11 -5.24 19.66 -5.71
CA HIS A 11 -4.52 20.48 -6.69
C HIS A 11 -3.01 20.20 -6.72
N ARG A 12 -2.51 19.40 -5.77
CA ARG A 12 -1.07 19.05 -5.63
C ARG A 12 -0.75 17.60 -6.01
N ASN A 13 -1.72 16.90 -6.61
CA ASN A 13 -1.60 15.48 -6.94
C ASN A 13 -1.80 15.26 -8.44
N LYS A 14 -0.85 14.55 -9.06
CA LYS A 14 -0.98 14.03 -10.42
C LYS A 14 -1.77 12.73 -10.39
N VAL A 15 -2.74 12.61 -11.29
CA VAL A 15 -3.52 11.38 -11.48
C VAL A 15 -3.17 10.77 -12.83
N LEU A 16 -2.61 9.56 -12.83
CA LEU A 16 -2.36 8.79 -14.04
C LEU A 16 -3.38 7.64 -14.14
N LYS A 17 -4.20 7.66 -15.18
CA LYS A 17 -5.24 6.64 -15.44
C LYS A 17 -4.71 5.54 -16.35
N THR A 18 -4.67 4.32 -15.83
CA THR A 18 -4.35 3.08 -16.56
C THR A 18 -5.43 2.03 -16.24
N ASN A 19 -5.08 0.74 -16.15
CA ASN A 19 -5.94 -0.26 -15.49
C ASN A 19 -6.10 0.03 -13.98
N TRP A 20 -5.20 0.84 -13.42
CA TRP A 20 -5.27 1.42 -12.08
C TRP A 20 -5.19 2.95 -12.17
N ASN A 21 -5.84 3.64 -11.24
CA ASN A 21 -5.65 5.08 -11.06
C ASN A 21 -4.51 5.29 -10.07
N TRP A 22 -3.39 5.84 -10.54
CA TRP A 22 -2.27 6.25 -9.70
C TRP A 22 -2.45 7.69 -9.25
N VAL A 23 -2.10 7.97 -8.00
CA VAL A 23 -2.11 9.30 -7.41
C VAL A 23 -0.76 9.55 -6.75
N MET A 24 -0.12 10.64 -7.17
CA MET A 24 1.23 11.01 -6.72
C MET A 24 1.25 12.51 -6.37
N PRO A 25 1.67 12.89 -5.15
CA PRO A 25 2.01 14.27 -4.86
C PRO A 25 3.07 14.80 -5.83
N ASP A 26 2.99 16.08 -6.18
CA ASP A 26 3.84 16.70 -7.20
C ASP A 26 5.35 16.52 -6.95
N ASP A 27 5.75 16.57 -5.68
CA ASP A 27 7.14 16.45 -5.22
C ASP A 27 7.46 15.08 -4.61
N ALA A 28 6.61 14.07 -4.85
CA ALA A 28 6.76 12.77 -4.20
C ALA A 28 8.01 12.01 -4.66
N VAL A 29 8.89 11.71 -3.72
CA VAL A 29 10.00 10.77 -3.92
C VAL A 29 9.57 9.39 -3.45
N MET A 30 9.06 8.58 -4.38
CA MET A 30 8.68 7.19 -4.12
C MET A 30 9.90 6.26 -4.24
N PRO A 31 10.31 5.51 -3.21
CA PRO A 31 11.41 4.53 -3.34
C PRO A 31 11.04 3.43 -4.35
N ASP A 32 12.03 2.68 -4.84
CA ASP A 32 11.76 1.66 -5.87
C ASP A 32 11.34 0.31 -5.28
N GLU A 33 11.56 0.12 -3.98
CA GLU A 33 11.08 -1.02 -3.20
C GLU A 33 10.77 -0.61 -1.76
N GLY A 34 10.09 -1.46 -1.01
CA GLY A 34 9.78 -1.21 0.38
C GLY A 34 8.60 -2.04 0.88
N TRP A 35 8.10 -1.70 2.06
CA TRP A 35 6.85 -2.25 2.57
C TRP A 35 5.67 -1.44 2.02
N LYS A 36 4.91 -2.05 1.10
CA LYS A 36 3.66 -1.46 0.59
C LYS A 36 2.46 -1.96 1.39
N LEU A 37 1.42 -1.14 1.45
CA LEU A 37 0.17 -1.49 2.11
C LEU A 37 -0.89 -1.79 1.07
N HIS A 38 -1.70 -2.80 1.31
CA HIS A 38 -2.83 -3.20 0.51
C HIS A 38 -4.09 -3.06 1.36
N VAL A 39 -4.97 -2.13 0.99
CA VAL A 39 -6.28 -1.96 1.63
C VAL A 39 -7.28 -2.80 0.86
N SER A 40 -7.90 -3.76 1.54
CA SER A 40 -8.86 -4.65 0.94
C SER A 40 -10.26 -4.04 0.84
N ALA A 41 -10.97 -4.33 -0.24
CA ALA A 41 -12.37 -3.94 -0.39
C ALA A 41 -13.18 -4.92 -1.25
N ASN A 42 -14.49 -4.92 -1.04
CA ASN A 42 -15.47 -5.48 -1.96
C ASN A 42 -16.19 -4.35 -2.73
N VAL A 43 -17.03 -4.73 -3.70
CA VAL A 43 -17.74 -3.75 -4.56
C VAL A 43 -18.72 -2.85 -3.81
N ASN A 44 -19.15 -3.23 -2.61
CA ASN A 44 -20.12 -2.49 -1.80
C ASN A 44 -19.43 -1.43 -0.93
N ASN A 45 -18.21 -1.68 -0.45
CA ASN A 45 -17.52 -0.76 0.47
C ASN A 45 -16.36 0.02 -0.16
N ALA A 46 -15.87 -0.36 -1.34
CA ALA A 46 -14.68 0.24 -1.96
C ALA A 46 -14.76 1.77 -2.12
N HIS A 47 -15.89 2.28 -2.59
CA HIS A 47 -16.05 3.73 -2.78
C HIS A 47 -15.99 4.47 -1.45
N GLN A 48 -16.71 3.96 -0.44
CA GLN A 48 -16.76 4.56 0.88
C GLN A 48 -15.40 4.52 1.58
N ILE A 49 -14.65 3.42 1.41
CA ILE A 49 -13.25 3.32 1.87
C ILE A 49 -12.40 4.39 1.19
N LEU A 50 -12.46 4.52 -0.14
CA LEU A 50 -11.66 5.53 -0.85
C LEU A 50 -11.94 6.95 -0.36
N TRP A 51 -13.21 7.33 -0.22
CA TRP A 51 -13.62 8.64 0.30
C TRP A 51 -13.10 8.90 1.71
N GLN A 52 -13.13 7.90 2.58
CA GLN A 52 -12.76 8.09 3.99
C GLN A 52 -11.25 8.12 4.19
N LEU A 53 -10.50 7.53 3.27
CA LEU A 53 -9.04 7.52 3.30
C LEU A 53 -8.40 8.68 2.55
N GLU A 54 -9.13 9.44 1.72
CA GLU A 54 -8.53 10.50 0.90
C GLU A 54 -7.82 11.59 1.71
N ASP A 55 -8.34 11.90 2.90
CA ASP A 55 -7.69 12.83 3.84
C ASP A 55 -6.34 12.28 4.28
N VAL A 56 -6.34 11.05 4.80
CA VAL A 56 -5.12 10.38 5.27
C VAL A 56 -4.09 10.25 4.13
N LEU A 57 -4.55 9.92 2.92
CA LEU A 57 -3.67 9.68 1.78
C LEU A 57 -3.00 10.97 1.28
N PHE A 58 -3.70 12.09 1.21
CA PHE A 58 -3.05 13.34 0.78
C PHE A 58 -2.36 14.08 1.92
N ASP A 59 -2.89 14.05 3.14
CA ASP A 59 -2.30 14.78 4.27
C ASP A 59 -0.96 14.17 4.72
N LEU A 60 -0.76 12.87 4.45
CA LEU A 60 0.52 12.17 4.64
C LEU A 60 1.40 12.14 3.37
N ASP A 61 1.01 12.84 2.31
CA ASP A 61 1.70 12.86 1.01
C ASP A 61 2.06 11.45 0.50
N LEU A 62 1.13 10.51 0.64
CA LEU A 62 1.35 9.12 0.25
C LEU A 62 1.17 8.95 -1.26
N VAL A 63 2.09 8.22 -1.89
CA VAL A 63 1.86 7.71 -3.24
C VAL A 63 0.98 6.47 -3.16
N PHE A 64 -0.04 6.39 -3.99
CA PHE A 64 -0.94 5.25 -3.98
C PHE A 64 -1.59 5.00 -5.33
N LYS A 65 -2.22 3.84 -5.47
CA LYS A 65 -3.09 3.54 -6.61
C LYS A 65 -4.31 2.75 -6.19
N PHE A 66 -5.38 2.84 -6.97
CA PHE A 66 -6.61 2.10 -6.71
C PHE A 66 -7.27 1.60 -8.01
N ILE A 67 -8.06 0.54 -7.89
CA ILE A 67 -8.88 0.03 -9.00
C ILE A 67 -9.91 1.10 -9.38
N PRO A 68 -10.12 1.42 -10.67
CA PRO A 68 -10.89 2.59 -11.08
C PRO A 68 -12.41 2.46 -10.91
N ASN A 69 -12.97 1.25 -10.92
CA ASN A 69 -14.43 1.08 -10.89
C ASN A 69 -14.87 -0.29 -10.33
N LYS A 70 -16.17 -0.39 -10.04
CA LYS A 70 -16.79 -1.59 -9.45
C LYS A 70 -16.60 -2.87 -10.27
N ALA A 71 -16.66 -2.79 -11.60
CA ALA A 71 -16.56 -3.99 -12.44
C ALA A 71 -15.14 -4.55 -12.45
N ALA A 72 -14.12 -3.69 -12.56
CA ALA A 72 -12.73 -4.09 -12.45
C ALA A 72 -12.44 -4.72 -11.07
N LEU A 73 -13.01 -4.16 -10.00
CA LEU A 73 -12.87 -4.74 -8.66
C LEU A 73 -13.60 -6.08 -8.52
N ALA A 74 -14.79 -6.22 -9.09
CA ALA A 74 -15.54 -7.49 -9.11
C ALA A 74 -14.73 -8.59 -9.81
N GLN A 75 -14.18 -8.28 -10.99
CA GLN A 75 -13.33 -9.19 -11.75
C GLN A 75 -12.09 -9.59 -10.95
N GLN A 76 -11.40 -8.63 -10.33
CA GLN A 76 -10.22 -8.93 -9.52
C GLN A 76 -10.53 -9.75 -8.26
N ASN A 77 -11.72 -9.57 -7.69
CA ASN A 77 -12.15 -10.33 -6.51
C ASN A 77 -12.64 -11.75 -6.83
N ALA A 78 -12.90 -12.07 -8.10
CA ALA A 78 -13.43 -13.37 -8.50
C ALA A 78 -12.44 -14.52 -8.24
N SER A 79 -11.14 -14.31 -8.45
CA SER A 79 -10.12 -15.35 -8.22
C SER A 79 -8.69 -14.80 -8.17
N GLY A 80 -7.75 -15.68 -7.78
CA GLY A 80 -6.33 -15.42 -7.91
C GLY A 80 -5.69 -14.60 -6.80
N THR A 81 -4.43 -14.22 -7.01
CA THR A 81 -3.56 -13.58 -6.01
C THR A 81 -3.80 -12.08 -5.85
N GLN A 82 -4.67 -11.50 -6.68
CA GLN A 82 -5.05 -10.08 -6.60
C GLN A 82 -6.36 -9.86 -5.84
N ARG A 83 -7.05 -10.93 -5.43
CA ARG A 83 -8.29 -10.85 -4.65
C ARG A 83 -8.10 -9.96 -3.42
N GLY A 84 -9.08 -9.10 -3.19
CA GLY A 84 -9.10 -8.12 -2.10
C GLY A 84 -8.39 -6.81 -2.43
N LYS A 85 -7.30 -6.81 -3.21
CA LYS A 85 -6.41 -5.64 -3.39
C LYS A 85 -7.11 -4.49 -4.10
N PHE A 86 -7.77 -3.60 -3.38
CA PHE A 86 -8.47 -2.47 -3.96
C PHE A 86 -7.57 -1.24 -4.10
N LEU A 87 -6.87 -0.89 -3.02
CA LEU A 87 -6.00 0.27 -2.94
C LEU A 87 -4.62 -0.16 -2.43
N VAL A 88 -3.57 0.36 -3.07
CA VAL A 88 -2.18 0.08 -2.73
C VAL A 88 -1.49 1.38 -2.36
N VAL A 89 -0.91 1.45 -1.16
CA VAL A 89 -0.17 2.60 -0.64
C VAL A 89 1.32 2.29 -0.68
N TYR A 90 2.11 3.27 -1.08
CA TYR A 90 3.55 3.24 -1.21
C TYR A 90 4.19 4.28 -0.28
N PRO A 91 4.41 3.93 1.01
CA PRO A 91 5.11 4.81 1.93
C PRO A 91 6.55 5.07 1.47
N ARG A 92 7.16 6.15 1.95
CA ARG A 92 8.57 6.48 1.66
C ARG A 92 9.57 5.73 2.53
N GLU A 93 9.16 5.40 3.75
CA GLU A 93 9.96 4.69 4.74
C GLU A 93 9.08 4.03 5.80
N ILE A 94 9.70 3.27 6.71
CA ILE A 94 8.95 2.48 7.70
C ILE A 94 8.10 3.32 8.66
N ILE A 95 8.57 4.51 9.07
CA ILE A 95 7.82 5.41 9.95
C ILE A 95 6.54 5.87 9.25
N SER A 96 6.65 6.32 8.00
CA SER A 96 5.47 6.70 7.21
C SER A 96 4.51 5.53 6.97
N ALA A 97 5.01 4.30 6.88
CA ALA A 97 4.17 3.11 6.76
C ALA A 97 3.38 2.84 8.05
N PHE A 98 4.01 2.98 9.21
CA PHE A 98 3.36 2.81 10.52
C PHE A 98 2.28 3.88 10.74
N MET A 99 2.60 5.13 10.44
CA MET A 99 1.64 6.24 10.51
C MET A 99 0.45 6.00 9.57
N ALA A 100 0.72 5.56 8.34
CA ALA A 100 -0.33 5.23 7.38
C ALA A 100 -1.24 4.11 7.90
N VAL A 101 -0.68 3.01 8.43
CA VAL A 101 -1.51 1.91 9.01
C VAL A 101 -2.38 2.46 10.13
N TYR A 102 -1.82 3.20 11.09
CA TYR A 102 -2.57 3.75 12.21
C TYR A 102 -3.72 4.66 11.76
N CYS A 103 -3.43 5.66 10.93
CA CYS A 103 -4.44 6.62 10.49
C CYS A 103 -5.54 5.97 9.63
N ILE A 104 -5.18 5.01 8.77
CA ILE A 104 -6.16 4.24 7.98
C ILE A 104 -7.03 3.41 8.92
N ASP A 105 -6.43 2.67 9.86
CA ASP A 105 -7.17 1.83 10.81
C ASP A 105 -8.18 2.65 11.60
N GLU A 106 -7.79 3.81 12.14
CA GLU A 106 -8.67 4.68 12.92
C GLU A 106 -9.87 5.18 12.11
N LYS A 107 -9.67 5.56 10.85
CA LYS A 107 -10.77 5.95 9.94
C LYS A 107 -11.71 4.77 9.68
N LEU A 108 -11.17 3.60 9.38
CA LEU A 108 -11.95 2.42 9.02
C LEU A 108 -12.69 1.80 10.22
N LYS A 109 -12.09 1.84 11.42
CA LYS A 109 -12.75 1.43 12.68
C LYS A 109 -14.01 2.24 12.96
N LYS A 110 -13.96 3.57 12.77
CA LYS A 110 -15.13 4.47 12.95
C LYS A 110 -16.27 4.14 11.99
N MET A 111 -15.96 3.53 10.85
CA MET A 111 -16.95 3.04 9.89
C MET A 111 -17.39 1.60 10.12
N HIS A 112 -16.93 0.96 11.21
CA HIS A 112 -17.15 -0.46 11.48
C HIS A 112 -16.61 -1.40 10.38
N ILE A 113 -15.62 -0.95 9.60
CA ILE A 113 -14.93 -1.79 8.62
C ILE A 113 -13.86 -2.61 9.36
N ARG A 114 -14.12 -3.90 9.47
CA ARG A 114 -13.25 -4.88 10.14
C ARG A 114 -12.64 -5.82 9.10
N ARG A 115 -11.66 -6.62 9.51
CA ARG A 115 -11.03 -7.65 8.66
C ARG A 115 -12.05 -8.49 7.86
N SER A 116 -13.15 -8.89 8.48
CA SER A 116 -14.21 -9.70 7.86
C SER A 116 -15.13 -8.93 6.90
N SER A 117 -15.07 -7.59 6.88
CA SER A 117 -15.88 -6.76 5.98
C SER A 117 -15.41 -6.82 4.53
N SER A 118 -14.26 -7.43 4.23
CA SER A 118 -13.69 -7.51 2.87
C SER A 118 -12.94 -8.82 2.64
N PRO A 119 -12.71 -9.22 1.37
CA PRO A 119 -11.97 -10.44 1.07
C PRO A 119 -10.56 -10.39 1.66
N ALA A 120 -10.08 -11.51 2.18
CA ALA A 120 -8.68 -11.61 2.57
C ALA A 120 -7.76 -11.52 1.34
N VAL A 121 -6.61 -10.87 1.51
CA VAL A 121 -5.59 -10.74 0.48
C VAL A 121 -4.61 -11.91 0.58
N PRO A 122 -4.62 -12.88 -0.37
CA PRO A 122 -3.82 -14.09 -0.24
C PRO A 122 -2.31 -13.81 -0.30
N GLY A 123 -1.55 -14.42 0.60
CA GLY A 123 -0.08 -14.32 0.63
C GLY A 123 0.45 -13.00 1.16
N GLU A 124 -0.36 -12.21 1.87
CA GLU A 124 0.05 -10.95 2.50
C GLU A 124 -0.20 -10.97 4.00
N ARG A 125 0.63 -10.21 4.75
CA ARG A 125 0.53 -10.11 6.20
C ARG A 125 -0.58 -9.14 6.58
N ALA A 126 -1.49 -9.57 7.45
CA ALA A 126 -2.43 -8.67 8.10
C ALA A 126 -1.68 -7.72 9.06
N VAL A 127 -1.97 -6.42 8.99
CA VAL A 127 -1.50 -5.40 9.93
C VAL A 127 -2.67 -4.52 10.37
N GLY A 128 -2.59 -3.97 11.58
CA GLY A 128 -3.75 -3.30 12.19
C GLY A 128 -4.91 -4.26 12.49
N ASP A 129 -6.06 -3.69 12.80
CA ASP A 129 -7.31 -4.39 13.15
C ASP A 129 -8.31 -4.40 11.98
N THR A 130 -8.10 -3.58 10.94
CA THR A 130 -9.06 -3.43 9.84
C THR A 130 -8.65 -4.24 8.59
N VAL A 131 -8.86 -3.71 7.39
CA VAL A 131 -8.67 -4.42 6.11
C VAL A 131 -7.30 -4.15 5.48
N ILE A 132 -6.28 -3.89 6.30
CA ILE A 132 -4.94 -3.51 5.84
C ILE A 132 -4.00 -4.72 5.83
N TYR A 133 -3.36 -4.95 4.70
CA TYR A 133 -2.37 -6.00 4.49
C TYR A 133 -1.05 -5.38 4.02
N THR A 134 0.05 -6.11 4.16
CA THR A 134 1.36 -5.62 3.75
C THR A 134 2.25 -6.75 3.25
N ARG A 135 3.19 -6.36 2.38
CA ARG A 135 4.32 -7.18 1.94
C ARG A 135 5.47 -6.28 1.48
N TYR A 136 6.68 -6.80 1.55
CA TYR A 136 7.85 -6.17 0.93
C TYR A 136 7.88 -6.47 -0.57
N GLY A 137 8.22 -5.47 -1.38
CA GLY A 137 8.45 -5.70 -2.81
C GLY A 137 8.74 -4.43 -3.59
N GLY A 138 9.00 -4.62 -4.88
CA GLY A 138 9.17 -3.52 -5.82
C GLY A 138 7.91 -2.67 -5.98
N PHE A 139 8.08 -1.38 -6.18
CA PHE A 139 7.00 -0.41 -6.34
C PHE A 139 6.64 -0.25 -7.83
N ASN A 140 7.66 -0.20 -8.71
CA ASN A 140 7.48 0.02 -10.16
C ASN A 140 7.81 -1.19 -11.04
N ASN A 141 8.92 -1.89 -10.80
CA ASN A 141 9.50 -2.80 -11.82
C ASN A 141 9.57 -4.28 -11.38
N ASP A 142 8.76 -4.70 -10.40
CA ASP A 142 8.78 -6.06 -9.80
C ASP A 142 10.20 -6.53 -9.40
N ILE A 143 11.09 -5.61 -9.04
CA ILE A 143 12.48 -5.86 -8.63
C ILE A 143 12.65 -5.49 -7.15
N VAL A 144 13.50 -6.24 -6.46
CA VAL A 144 14.07 -5.90 -5.15
C VAL A 144 15.58 -6.13 -5.14
N LEU A 145 16.33 -5.41 -4.31
CA LEU A 145 17.76 -5.62 -4.14
C LEU A 145 18.02 -6.81 -3.19
N GLY A 146 18.93 -7.68 -3.62
CA GLY A 146 19.49 -8.74 -2.79
C GLY A 146 20.46 -8.20 -1.72
N PRO A 147 20.95 -9.07 -0.81
CA PRO A 147 21.89 -8.68 0.25
C PRO A 147 23.15 -7.98 -0.27
N ASN A 148 23.58 -8.31 -1.49
CA ASN A 148 24.78 -7.77 -2.13
C ASN A 148 24.45 -6.63 -3.12
N GLY A 149 23.23 -6.10 -3.09
CA GLY A 149 22.79 -5.02 -4.00
C GLY A 149 22.41 -5.46 -5.42
N ASN A 150 22.42 -6.76 -5.71
CA ASN A 150 22.04 -7.26 -7.03
C ASN A 150 20.51 -7.29 -7.22
N PRO A 151 19.98 -6.96 -8.42
CA PRO A 151 18.55 -6.99 -8.66
C PRO A 151 18.03 -8.43 -8.62
N LYS A 152 16.91 -8.63 -7.94
CA LYS A 152 16.17 -9.89 -7.87
C LYS A 152 14.70 -9.62 -8.14
N LYS A 153 14.00 -10.61 -8.71
CA LYS A 153 12.54 -10.51 -8.85
C LYS A 153 11.90 -10.38 -7.48
N SER A 154 10.96 -9.44 -7.34
CA SER A 154 10.17 -9.26 -6.13
C SER A 154 9.48 -10.58 -5.81
N PRO A 155 9.67 -11.14 -4.61
CA PRO A 155 9.04 -12.38 -4.25
C PRO A 155 7.51 -12.25 -4.33
N ARG A 156 6.84 -13.28 -4.86
CA ARG A 156 5.37 -13.37 -4.89
C ARG A 156 4.94 -14.51 -3.98
N GLY A 157 3.84 -14.32 -3.26
CA GLY A 157 3.32 -15.32 -2.32
C GLY A 157 4.07 -15.43 -0.99
N VAL A 158 5.06 -14.57 -0.74
CA VAL A 158 5.73 -14.43 0.55
C VAL A 158 5.65 -12.98 1.05
N ILE A 159 5.72 -12.82 2.37
CA ILE A 159 5.60 -11.51 3.04
C ILE A 159 6.82 -10.64 2.73
N SER A 160 8.03 -11.18 2.82
CA SER A 160 9.27 -10.48 2.49
C SER A 160 10.38 -11.47 2.12
N PRO A 161 11.43 -11.04 1.40
CA PRO A 161 12.66 -11.82 1.31
C PRO A 161 13.30 -12.06 2.68
N THR A 162 14.08 -13.14 2.82
CA THR A 162 14.70 -13.54 4.09
C THR A 162 15.73 -12.55 4.65
N TRP A 163 16.30 -11.71 3.78
CA TRP A 163 17.26 -10.66 4.16
C TRP A 163 16.61 -9.33 4.55
N ILE A 164 15.29 -9.23 4.42
CA ILE A 164 14.54 -8.06 4.84
C ILE A 164 13.98 -8.32 6.23
N ARG A 165 14.43 -7.52 7.20
CA ARG A 165 13.90 -7.57 8.57
C ARG A 165 12.43 -7.15 8.59
N ASP A 166 11.59 -7.95 9.24
CA ASP A 166 10.16 -7.66 9.41
C ASP A 166 9.94 -6.60 10.51
N PRO A 167 9.45 -5.40 10.18
CA PRO A 167 9.20 -4.33 11.15
C PRO A 167 7.90 -4.51 11.92
N TRP A 168 6.93 -5.26 11.39
CA TRP A 168 5.55 -5.25 11.87
C TRP A 168 5.38 -5.94 13.22
N ASN A 169 6.40 -6.63 13.71
CA ASN A 169 6.46 -7.13 15.09
C ASN A 169 6.62 -6.01 16.13
N TYR A 170 6.97 -4.79 15.70
CA TYR A 170 7.07 -3.60 16.54
C TYR A 170 5.85 -2.68 16.44
N TYR A 171 4.87 -3.02 15.60
CA TYR A 171 3.66 -2.21 15.43
C TYR A 171 2.68 -2.45 16.58
N GLN A 172 2.13 -1.37 17.13
CA GLN A 172 1.11 -1.40 18.17
C GLN A 172 -0.13 -0.64 17.67
N ASN A 173 -1.32 -1.19 17.91
CA ASN A 173 -2.59 -0.65 17.39
C ASN A 173 -3.14 0.55 18.20
N ASP A 174 -2.29 1.20 18.98
CA ASP A 174 -2.60 2.35 19.84
C ASP A 174 -1.97 3.67 19.32
N GLY A 175 -1.28 3.62 18.18
CA GLY A 175 -0.57 4.77 17.61
C GLY A 175 0.78 5.03 18.27
N SER A 176 1.19 4.22 19.25
CA SER A 176 2.53 4.32 19.81
C SER A 176 3.57 3.82 18.81
N VAL A 177 4.57 4.66 18.56
CA VAL A 177 5.68 4.34 17.67
C VAL A 177 6.97 4.44 18.47
N ASN A 178 7.69 3.33 18.61
CA ASN A 178 9.05 3.38 19.13
C ASN A 178 10.00 3.88 18.04
N ILE A 179 10.08 5.21 17.90
CA ILE A 179 10.88 5.89 16.87
C ILE A 179 12.35 5.44 16.91
N HIS A 180 12.91 5.26 18.11
CA HIS A 180 14.28 4.77 18.27
C HIS A 180 14.49 3.39 17.62
N LYS A 181 13.57 2.45 17.83
CA LYS A 181 13.62 1.14 17.15
C LYS A 181 13.41 1.30 15.64
N LEU A 182 12.48 2.14 15.20
CA LEU A 182 12.20 2.31 13.77
C LEU A 182 13.35 2.99 13.01
N ASN A 183 14.10 3.87 13.65
CA ASN A 183 15.29 4.50 13.06
C ASN A 183 16.43 3.51 12.79
N THR A 184 16.36 2.28 13.33
CA THR A 184 17.33 1.22 13.01
C THR A 184 17.03 0.50 11.69
N PHE A 185 15.88 0.76 11.04
CA PHE A 185 15.60 0.21 9.73
C PHE A 185 16.28 1.05 8.65
N ALA A 186 16.87 0.38 7.67
CA ALA A 186 17.44 1.05 6.51
C ALA A 186 16.37 1.84 5.76
N LYS A 187 16.76 3.01 5.25
CA LYS A 187 15.95 3.74 4.27
C LYS A 187 15.72 2.86 3.05
N TRP A 188 14.52 2.96 2.48
CA TRP A 188 14.17 2.16 1.33
C TRP A 188 14.89 2.69 0.08
N PRO A 189 15.52 1.81 -0.73
CA PRO A 189 16.45 2.26 -1.75
C PRO A 189 15.73 2.81 -2.99
N LYS A 190 16.46 3.68 -3.69
CA LYS A 190 16.26 3.94 -5.10
C LYS A 190 17.19 3.01 -5.88
N HIS A 191 16.65 2.39 -6.91
CA HIS A 191 17.41 1.52 -7.81
C HIS A 191 18.15 2.40 -8.83
N PRO A 192 19.35 1.98 -9.27
CA PRO A 192 19.99 2.54 -10.44
C PRO A 192 19.09 2.50 -11.69
N ALA A 193 19.22 3.48 -12.57
CA ALA A 193 18.37 3.62 -13.76
C ALA A 193 18.46 2.40 -14.70
N GLU A 194 19.59 1.69 -14.74
CA GLU A 194 19.75 0.47 -15.52
C GLU A 194 18.82 -0.67 -15.07
N PHE A 195 18.39 -0.70 -13.81
CA PHE A 195 17.49 -1.75 -13.30
C PHE A 195 16.04 -1.52 -13.72
N HIS A 196 15.71 -0.32 -14.18
CA HIS A 196 14.36 0.01 -14.64
C HIS A 196 14.07 -0.50 -16.06
N ARG A 197 15.07 -1.08 -16.73
CA ARG A 197 14.95 -1.66 -18.08
C ARG A 197 14.50 -3.13 -18.11
N TYR A 198 14.35 -3.75 -16.93
CA TYR A 198 14.01 -5.18 -16.79
C TYR A 198 12.55 -5.40 -16.31
N GLY A 199 11.73 -4.35 -16.26
CA GLY A 199 10.33 -4.36 -15.80
C GLY A 199 9.31 -4.52 -16.92
#